data_AF-A0AAD9KCR7-F1
#
_entry.id   AF-A0AAD9KCR7-F1
#
_cell.length_a   1.000
_cell.length_b   1.000
_cell.length_c   1.000
_cell.angle_alpha   90.00
_cell.angle_beta   90.00
_cell.angle_gamma   90.00
#
_symmetry.space_group_name_H-M   'P 1'
#
loop_
_entity.id
_entity.type
_entity.pdbx_description
1 polymer ?
#
loop_
_entity_poly.entity_id
_entity_poly.type
_entity_poly.pdbx_seq_one_letter_code
_entity_poly.pdbx_strand_id
1 'polypeptide(L)'
;MDQKVSQELNMDERGTYEASLVAASTGIRSLPCVITALLYHLTGYPVLRNKLEFKQQGKAANKDDWNKFLMATKVSHSSECQDVLKFIGQWCGATPNPSYSFQ
;
A
#
# COMPACT_ATOMS: atom_id res chain seq x y z
N MET A 1 15.07 0.79 -38.76
CA MET A 1 14.38 1.03 -37.47
C MET A 1 15.46 1.10 -36.40
N ASP A 2 16.00 2.28 -36.13
CA ASP A 2 16.86 2.52 -34.96
C ASP A 2 15.97 2.86 -33.77
N GLN A 3 15.44 1.83 -33.12
CA GLN A 3 14.69 2.02 -31.88
C GLN A 3 15.68 1.98 -30.71
N LYS A 4 16.30 3.13 -30.42
CA LYS A 4 17.02 3.32 -29.14
C LYS A 4 15.99 3.36 -28.02
N VAL A 5 15.64 2.20 -27.47
CA VAL A 5 14.84 2.11 -26.24
C VAL A 5 15.78 2.37 -25.05
N SER A 6 15.58 3.47 -24.33
CA SER A 6 16.22 3.70 -23.03
C SER A 6 15.59 2.76 -22.00
N GLN A 7 16.35 1.77 -21.54
CA GLN A 7 15.93 0.84 -20.50
C GLN A 7 16.22 1.44 -19.12
N GLU A 8 15.46 2.45 -18.73
CA GLU A 8 15.59 3.10 -17.41
C GLU A 8 14.40 2.71 -16.53
N LEU A 9 14.71 2.24 -15.32
CA LEU A 9 13.69 1.96 -14.30
C LEU A 9 13.42 3.24 -13.51
N ASN A 10 12.15 3.52 -13.23
CA ASN A 10 11.76 4.62 -12.36
C ASN A 10 12.38 4.41 -10.97
N MET A 11 13.07 5.43 -10.47
CA MET A 11 13.66 5.45 -9.15
C MET A 11 12.83 6.31 -8.20
N ASP A 12 12.79 5.90 -6.94
CA ASP A 12 12.19 6.69 -5.87
C ASP A 12 13.18 7.69 -5.25
N GLU A 13 12.74 8.39 -4.20
CA GLU A 13 13.54 9.37 -3.46
C GLU A 13 14.84 8.82 -2.83
N ARG A 14 15.02 7.49 -2.78
CA ARG A 14 16.22 6.82 -2.27
C ARG A 14 17.19 6.47 -3.40
N GLY A 15 16.88 6.82 -4.65
CA GLY A 15 17.65 6.44 -5.82
C GLY A 15 17.64 4.93 -6.08
N THR A 16 16.59 4.24 -5.61
CA THR A 16 16.39 2.80 -5.83
C THR A 16 15.10 2.61 -6.63
N TYR A 17 14.97 1.47 -7.34
CA TYR A 17 13.73 1.10 -8.01
C TYR A 17 12.53 1.25 -7.06
N GLU A 18 11.48 1.92 -7.55
CA GLU A 18 10.32 2.35 -6.75
C GLU A 18 9.62 1.23 -5.96
N ALA A 19 9.62 0.00 -6.46
CA ALA A 19 9.03 -1.15 -5.78
C ALA A 19 10.00 -1.87 -4.81
N SER A 20 11.25 -1.41 -4.70
CA SER A 20 12.22 -2.02 -3.80
C SER A 20 11.85 -1.75 -2.34
N LEU A 21 11.78 -2.82 -1.54
CA LEU A 21 11.64 -2.69 -0.08
C LEU A 21 12.96 -2.33 0.60
N VAL A 22 14.09 -2.45 -0.10
CA VAL A 22 15.42 -2.21 0.45
C VAL A 22 16.04 -1.03 -0.27
N ALA A 23 16.51 -0.04 0.48
CA ALA A 23 17.29 1.07 -0.06
C ALA A 23 18.67 0.55 -0.46
N ALA A 24 19.03 0.60 -1.74
CA ALA A 24 20.30 0.03 -2.23
C ALA A 24 21.53 0.72 -1.61
N SER A 25 21.42 2.00 -1.29
CA SER A 25 22.49 2.82 -0.74
C SER A 25 22.74 2.61 0.76
N THR A 26 21.70 2.29 1.54
CA THR A 26 21.78 2.23 3.01
C THR A 26 21.46 0.85 3.60
N GLY A 27 20.90 -0.06 2.80
CA GLY A 27 20.45 -1.38 3.25
C GLY A 27 19.20 -1.35 4.14
N ILE A 28 18.61 -0.18 4.41
CA ILE A 28 17.42 -0.04 5.25
C ILE A 28 16.21 -0.68 4.55
N ARG A 29 15.46 -1.49 5.29
CA ARG A 29 14.25 -2.16 4.81
C ARG A 29 12.98 -1.42 5.25
N SER A 30 12.16 -1.03 4.30
CA SER A 30 10.85 -0.44 4.53
C SER A 30 9.77 -1.52 4.70
N LEU A 31 8.68 -1.18 5.41
CA LEU A 31 7.52 -2.05 5.48
C LEU A 31 6.74 -2.00 4.15
N PRO A 32 6.24 -3.14 3.67
CA PRO A 32 5.35 -3.17 2.50
C PRO A 32 3.98 -2.56 2.85
N CYS A 33 3.41 -1.81 1.91
CA CYS A 33 2.07 -1.24 2.06
C CYS A 33 0.99 -2.34 1.91
N VAL A 34 0.09 -2.45 2.90
CA VAL A 34 -0.99 -3.45 2.93
C VAL A 34 -2.03 -3.28 1.81
N ILE A 35 -2.26 -2.05 1.36
CA ILE A 35 -3.33 -1.73 0.38
C ILE A 35 -2.91 -2.11 -1.04
N THR A 36 -1.69 -1.75 -1.42
CA THR A 36 -1.14 -2.08 -2.75
C THR A 36 -0.77 -3.55 -2.88
N ALA A 37 -0.69 -4.30 -1.78
CA ALA A 37 -0.49 -5.75 -1.80
C ALA A 37 -1.77 -6.55 -2.15
N LEU A 38 -2.97 -5.93 -2.10
CA LEU A 38 -4.25 -6.64 -2.26
C LEU A 38 -5.00 -6.35 -3.57
N LEU A 39 -4.64 -5.31 -4.32
CA LEU A 39 -5.37 -4.88 -5.53
C LEU A 39 -4.61 -5.14 -6.84
N TYR A 40 -4.15 -6.38 -7.02
CA TYR A 40 -3.44 -6.89 -8.21
C TYR A 40 -1.94 -6.61 -8.21
N HIS A 41 -1.18 -7.71 -8.36
CA HIS A 41 0.29 -7.82 -8.29
C HIS A 41 0.92 -7.65 -6.90
N LEU A 42 1.87 -8.54 -6.61
CA LEU A 42 2.69 -8.67 -5.40
C LEU A 42 3.64 -7.47 -5.18
N THR A 43 3.17 -6.25 -5.39
CA THR A 43 4.01 -5.04 -5.31
C THR A 43 3.56 -4.21 -4.11
N GLY A 44 3.89 -4.71 -2.92
CA GLY A 44 3.85 -3.90 -1.72
C GLY A 44 4.91 -2.81 -1.82
N TYR A 45 4.60 -1.71 -2.49
CA TYR A 45 5.48 -0.55 -2.54
C TYR A 45 5.90 -0.14 -1.12
N PRO A 46 7.14 0.30 -0.93
CA PRO A 46 7.65 0.70 0.37
C PRO A 46 6.83 1.85 0.95
N VAL A 47 6.40 1.74 2.21
CA VAL A 47 5.80 2.88 2.91
C VAL A 47 6.91 3.85 3.32
N LEU A 48 7.17 4.82 2.44
CA LEU A 48 8.21 5.82 2.59
C LEU A 48 7.77 7.04 3.41
N ARG A 49 6.62 7.60 3.06
CA ARG A 49 6.02 8.80 3.67
C ARG A 49 4.60 8.50 4.13
N ASN A 50 4.07 9.36 5.02
CA ASN A 50 2.68 9.32 5.50
C ASN A 50 2.27 7.91 5.99
N LYS A 51 3.12 7.29 6.80
CA LYS A 51 2.93 5.93 7.31
C LYS A 51 1.72 5.87 8.26
N LEU A 52 0.84 4.93 7.99
CA LEU A 52 -0.24 4.51 8.86
C LEU A 52 0.07 3.08 9.32
N GLU A 53 0.31 2.90 10.61
CA GLU A 53 0.57 1.59 11.21
C GLU A 53 -0.74 0.95 11.68
N PHE A 54 -0.89 -0.34 11.42
CA PHE A 54 -1.99 -1.10 11.97
C PHE A 54 -1.66 -1.61 13.38
N LYS A 55 -2.67 -2.10 14.09
CA LYS A 55 -2.50 -2.64 15.45
C LYS A 55 -1.52 -3.82 15.49
N GLN A 56 -1.54 -4.67 14.46
CA GLN A 56 -0.55 -5.74 14.32
C GLN A 56 0.80 -5.18 13.85
N GLN A 57 1.87 -5.52 14.57
CA GLN A 57 3.23 -5.12 14.23
C GLN A 57 3.64 -5.58 12.83
N GLY A 58 4.46 -4.77 12.16
CA GLY A 58 4.98 -5.06 10.82
C GLY A 58 3.97 -4.81 9.69
N LYS A 59 2.77 -4.30 9.98
CA LYS A 59 1.76 -3.95 8.98
C LYS A 59 1.57 -2.45 8.91
N ALA A 60 1.74 -1.89 7.72
CA ALA A 60 1.57 -0.47 7.48
C ALA A 60 0.90 -0.22 6.13
N ALA A 61 0.31 0.95 5.97
CA ALA A 61 -0.12 1.47 4.69
C ALA A 61 0.30 2.93 4.53
N ASN A 62 0.30 3.42 3.31
CA ASN A 62 0.33 4.86 3.08
C ASN A 62 -1.05 5.44 3.43
N LYS A 63 -1.06 6.52 4.22
CA LYS A 63 -2.29 7.16 4.71
C LYS A 63 -3.15 7.72 3.58
N ASP A 64 -2.54 8.27 2.54
CA ASP A 64 -3.28 8.87 1.42
C ASP A 64 -3.97 7.78 0.60
N ASP A 65 -3.28 6.67 0.35
CA ASP A 65 -3.87 5.51 -0.33
C ASP A 65 -4.94 4.83 0.53
N TRP A 66 -4.77 4.79 1.85
CA TRP A 66 -5.81 4.33 2.77
C TRP A 66 -7.06 5.18 2.67
N ASN A 67 -6.92 6.50 2.69
CA ASN A 67 -8.05 7.41 2.55
C ASN A 67 -8.75 7.27 1.19
N LYS A 68 -7.99 7.11 0.09
CA LYS A 68 -8.55 6.84 -1.24
C LYS A 68 -9.32 5.53 -1.26
N PHE A 69 -8.76 4.45 -0.70
CA PHE A 69 -9.43 3.16 -0.61
C PHE A 69 -10.74 3.24 0.19
N LEU A 70 -10.71 3.91 1.34
CA LEU A 70 -11.90 4.17 2.15
C LEU A 70 -12.96 4.96 1.37
N MET A 71 -12.55 6.02 0.64
CA MET A 71 -13.47 6.80 -0.18
C MET A 71 -14.05 5.99 -1.34
N ALA A 72 -13.23 5.20 -2.03
CA ALA A 72 -13.69 4.30 -3.10
C ALA A 72 -14.68 3.27 -2.57
N THR A 73 -14.42 2.69 -1.40
CA THR A 73 -15.31 1.74 -0.73
C THR A 73 -16.66 2.39 -0.35
N LYS A 74 -16.65 3.66 0.06
CA LYS A 74 -17.87 4.45 0.34
C LYS A 74 -18.69 4.75 -0.92
N VAL A 75 -18.03 5.23 -1.97
CA VAL A 75 -18.71 5.74 -3.17
C VAL A 75 -19.21 4.59 -4.06
N SER A 76 -18.45 3.50 -4.15
CA SER A 76 -18.81 2.38 -5.03
C SER A 76 -19.94 1.51 -4.50
N HIS A 77 -20.15 1.47 -3.18
CA HIS A 77 -21.02 0.50 -2.52
C HIS A 77 -20.74 -0.97 -2.93
N SER A 78 -19.53 -1.27 -3.42
CA SER A 78 -19.13 -2.60 -3.85
C SER A 78 -18.99 -3.54 -2.65
N SER A 79 -19.65 -4.70 -2.72
CA SER A 79 -19.51 -5.77 -1.75
C SER A 79 -18.07 -6.27 -1.63
N GLU A 80 -17.36 -6.34 -2.75
CA GLU A 80 -15.96 -6.76 -2.82
C GLU A 80 -15.05 -5.79 -2.05
N CYS A 81 -15.25 -4.48 -2.20
CA CYS A 81 -14.49 -3.48 -1.44
C CYS A 81 -14.76 -3.57 0.06
N GLN A 82 -16.00 -3.84 0.46
CA GLN A 82 -16.38 -4.05 1.87
C GLN A 82 -15.74 -5.34 2.44
N ASP A 83 -15.73 -6.42 1.66
CA ASP A 83 -15.11 -7.69 2.05
C ASP A 83 -13.60 -7.53 2.22
N VAL A 84 -12.93 -6.81 1.31
CA VAL A 84 -11.50 -6.49 1.43
C VAL A 84 -11.25 -5.63 2.67
N LEU A 85 -12.08 -4.62 2.95
CA LEU A 85 -11.94 -3.79 4.15
C LEU A 85 -12.09 -4.63 5.44
N LYS A 86 -13.05 -5.56 5.47
CA LYS A 86 -13.27 -6.50 6.57
C LYS A 86 -12.08 -7.45 6.74
N PHE A 87 -11.58 -8.01 5.63
CA PHE A 87 -10.38 -8.84 5.63
C PHE A 87 -9.17 -8.10 6.19
N ILE A 88 -8.90 -6.87 5.75
CA ILE A 88 -7.80 -6.04 6.27
C ILE A 88 -7.98 -5.79 7.76
N GLY A 89 -9.21 -5.53 8.23
CA GLY A 89 -9.50 -5.35 9.66
C GLY A 89 -9.18 -6.59 10.49
N GLN A 90 -9.61 -7.77 10.04
CA GLN A 90 -9.31 -9.04 10.70
C GLN A 90 -7.83 -9.39 10.64
N TRP A 91 -7.23 -9.26 9.45
CA TRP A 91 -5.85 -9.62 9.22
C TRP A 91 -4.93 -8.70 10.02
N CYS A 92 -5.19 -7.39 10.10
CA CYS A 92 -4.31 -6.41 10.76
C CYS A 92 -4.66 -6.11 12.23
N GLY A 93 -5.67 -6.78 12.79
CA GLY A 93 -6.05 -6.68 14.20
C GLY A 93 -6.90 -5.46 14.60
N ALA A 94 -7.33 -4.67 13.61
CA ALA A 94 -8.33 -3.59 13.63
C ALA A 94 -8.00 -2.63 12.47
N THR A 95 -9.01 -2.05 11.84
CA THR A 95 -8.79 -0.95 10.90
C THR A 95 -8.57 0.36 11.64
N PRO A 96 -7.54 1.15 11.27
CA PRO A 96 -7.44 2.52 11.75
C PRO A 96 -8.59 3.34 11.17
N ASN A 97 -9.29 4.05 12.05
CA ASN A 97 -10.54 4.80 11.82
C ASN A 97 -11.82 3.92 11.77
N PRO A 98 -12.37 3.50 12.92
CA PRO A 98 -13.49 2.56 13.03
C PRO A 98 -14.87 3.18 12.73
N SER A 99 -14.96 4.35 12.08
CA SER A 99 -16.24 5.00 11.75
C SER A 99 -17.12 4.18 10.77
N TYR A 100 -16.61 3.07 10.24
CA TYR A 100 -17.39 2.09 9.51
C TYR A 100 -18.03 1.12 10.51
N SER A 101 -19.21 1.49 11.00
CA SER A 101 -20.11 0.51 11.60
C SER A 101 -20.69 -0.31 10.45
N PHE A 102 -20.25 -1.55 10.31
CA PHE A 102 -20.88 -2.51 9.41
C PHE A 102 -22.23 -2.88 10.03
N GLN A 103 -23.33 -2.37 9.47
CA GLN A 103 -24.67 -2.87 9.76
C GLN A 103 -24.96 -4.11 8.91
#